data_AF-A0A2G9U4L9-F1
#
_entry.id   AF-A0A2G9U4L9-F1
#
_cell.length_a   1.000
_cell.length_b   1.000
_cell.length_c   1.000
_cell.angle_alpha   90.00
_cell.angle_beta   90.00
_cell.angle_gamma   90.00
#
_symmetry.space_group_name_H-M   'P 1'
#
loop_
_entity.id
_entity.type
_entity.pdbx_description
1 polymer ?
#
loop_
_entity_poly.entity_id
_entity_poly.type
_entity_poly.pdbx_seq_one_letter_code
_entity_poly.pdbx_strand_id
1 'polypeptide(L)' 'MPKFSEVAEMLKKRYDHFAVQVTKRARKRLRRKERSERQNPIRGNEMVYVMRSPSYCERNDAAAFTTCRAFDIRSN' A
#
# COMPACT_ATOMS: atom_id res chain seq x y z
N MET A 1 -26.37 -2.37 -3.57
CA MET A 1 -24.90 -2.12 -3.53
C MET A 1 -24.61 -1.12 -2.42
N PRO A 2 -23.54 -1.30 -1.63
CA PRO A 2 -23.15 -0.34 -0.60
C PRO A 2 -22.76 1.01 -1.24
N LYS A 3 -22.75 2.08 -0.44
CA LYS A 3 -22.30 3.39 -0.93
C LYS A 3 -20.81 3.35 -1.21
N PHE A 4 -20.36 4.08 -2.24
CA PHE A 4 -18.95 4.16 -2.56
C PHE A 4 -18.11 4.68 -1.38
N SER A 5 -18.67 5.58 -0.57
CA SER A 5 -18.03 6.10 0.64
C SER A 5 -17.68 5.01 1.65
N GLU A 6 -18.58 4.05 1.87
CA GLU A 6 -18.36 2.93 2.80
C GLU A 6 -17.28 1.98 2.29
N VAL A 7 -17.26 1.75 0.96
CA VAL A 7 -16.21 0.94 0.31
C VAL A 7 -14.86 1.65 0.38
N ALA A 8 -14.83 2.97 0.17
CA ALA A 8 -13.62 3.78 0.27
C ALA A 8 -13.04 3.77 1.69
N GLU A 9 -13.89 3.93 2.72
CA GLU A 9 -13.47 3.87 4.11
C GLU A 9 -12.95 2.48 4.49
N MET A 10 -13.63 1.42 4.05
CA MET A 10 -13.16 0.05 4.25
C MET A 10 -11.79 -0.18 3.61
N LEU A 11 -11.58 0.29 2.37
CA LEU A 11 -10.30 0.17 1.67
C LEU A 11 -9.20 1.00 2.35
N LYS A 12 -9.55 2.19 2.86
CA LYS A 12 -8.64 3.05 3.61
C LYS A 12 -8.16 2.37 4.89
N LYS A 13 -9.05 1.79 5.68
CA LYS A 13 -8.71 0.99 6.87
C LYS A 13 -7.81 -0.21 6.51
N ARG A 14 -8.04 -0.86 5.37
CA ARG A 14 -7.17 -1.95 4.88
C ARG A 14 -5.78 -1.48 4.49
N TYR A 15 -5.66 -0.28 3.92
CA TYR A 15 -4.38 0.32 3.61
C TYR A 15 -3.57 0.62 4.88
N ASP A 16 -4.21 1.18 5.91
CA ASP A 16 -3.52 1.60 7.13
C ASP A 16 -3.14 0.40 8.04
N HIS A 17 -3.98 -0.63 8.13
CA HIS A 17 -3.77 -1.76 9.05
C HIS A 17 -3.26 -3.06 8.40
N PHE A 18 -3.52 -3.28 7.12
CA PHE A 18 -3.31 -4.58 6.45
C PHE A 18 -2.46 -4.46 5.17
N ALA A 19 -1.62 -3.44 5.07
CA ALA A 19 -0.65 -3.28 3.98
C ALA A 19 0.60 -4.14 4.21
N VAL A 20 0.82 -5.11 3.32
CA VAL A 20 1.93 -6.07 3.40
C VAL A 20 2.95 -5.82 2.30
N GLN A 21 4.23 -5.73 2.68
CA GLN A 21 5.31 -5.61 1.70
C GLN A 21 5.66 -6.96 1.07
N VAL A 22 5.70 -7.02 -0.26
CA VAL A 22 6.09 -8.21 -1.02
C VAL A 22 7.39 -8.03 -1.79
N THR A 23 8.00 -9.16 -2.15
CA THR A 23 9.22 -9.19 -2.96
C THR A 23 8.91 -9.05 -4.46
N LYS A 24 9.72 -8.24 -5.17
CA LYS A 24 9.61 -8.01 -6.62
C LYS A 24 9.94 -9.25 -7.47
N ARG A 25 10.75 -10.18 -6.95
CA ARG A 25 11.28 -11.36 -7.67
C ARG A 25 10.43 -12.64 -7.49
N ALA A 26 9.14 -12.51 -7.23
CA ALA A 26 8.24 -13.65 -7.14
C ALA A 26 8.04 -14.30 -8.54
N ARG A 27 8.83 -15.34 -8.86
CA ARG A 27 8.78 -16.04 -10.16
C ARG A 27 7.47 -16.80 -10.45
N LYS A 28 6.63 -17.07 -9.44
CA LYS A 28 5.36 -17.85 -9.58
C LYS A 28 4.26 -17.51 -8.57
N ARG A 29 4.61 -17.07 -7.34
CA ARG A 29 3.66 -16.71 -6.27
C ARG A 29 4.15 -15.47 -5.53
N LEU A 30 3.28 -14.47 -5.31
CA LEU A 30 3.57 -13.31 -4.48
C LEU A 30 3.85 -13.77 -3.05
N ARG A 31 5.00 -13.38 -2.50
CA ARG A 31 5.44 -13.75 -1.15
C ARG A 31 5.81 -12.50 -0.35
N ARG A 32 5.49 -12.55 0.95
CA ARG A 32 5.87 -11.53 1.94
C ARG A 32 7.39 -11.34 1.95
N LYS A 33 7.82 -10.11 2.22
CA LYS A 33 9.24 -9.74 2.19
C LYS A 33 10.04 -10.39 3.32
N GLU A 34 9.48 -10.41 4.52
CA GLU A 34 10.12 -10.94 5.72
C GLU A 34 10.39 -12.45 5.61
N ARG A 35 11.58 -12.91 6.02
CA ARG A 35 12.00 -14.31 5.89
C ARG A 35 11.10 -15.25 6.70
N SER A 36 10.66 -14.82 7.88
CA SER A 36 9.80 -15.55 8.82
C SER A 36 8.39 -15.77 8.25
N GLU A 37 7.85 -14.76 7.56
CA GLU A 37 6.47 -14.79 7.04
C GLU A 37 6.36 -15.27 5.58
N ARG A 38 7.45 -15.67 4.93
CA ARG A 38 7.44 -16.13 3.52
C ARG A 38 6.61 -17.38 3.25
N GLN A 39 6.35 -18.17 4.29
CA GLN A 39 5.48 -19.34 4.22
C GLN A 39 4.00 -19.00 4.35
N ASN A 40 3.68 -17.82 4.91
CA ASN A 40 2.30 -17.38 5.06
C ASN A 40 1.75 -16.90 3.71
N PRO A 41 0.69 -17.52 3.20
CA PRO A 41 0.04 -17.06 1.99
C PRO A 41 -0.57 -15.68 2.23
N ILE A 42 -0.52 -14.83 1.20
CA ILE A 42 -1.20 -13.54 1.23
C ILE A 42 -2.70 -13.80 1.16
N ARG A 43 -3.46 -13.23 2.08
CA ARG A 43 -4.93 -13.38 2.10
C ARG A 43 -5.53 -12.41 1.08
N GLY A 44 -6.61 -12.81 0.41
CA GLY A 44 -7.28 -11.97 -0.59
C GLY A 44 -7.86 -10.65 -0.06
N ASN A 45 -7.91 -10.49 1.27
CA ASN A 45 -8.39 -9.28 1.94
C ASN A 45 -7.26 -8.29 2.28
N GLU A 46 -6.00 -8.68 2.08
CA GLU A 46 -4.81 -7.88 2.41
C GLU A 46 -4.42 -7.00 1.22
N MET A 47 -3.98 -5.77 1.50
CA MET A 47 -3.41 -4.89 0.48
C MET A 47 -1.91 -5.14 0.39
N VAL A 48 -1.38 -5.13 -0.83
CA VAL A 48 -0.01 -5.57 -1.10
C VAL A 48 0.76 -4.51 -1.85
N TYR A 49 1.98 -4.21 -1.42
CA TYR A 49 2.85 -3.26 -2.09
C TYR A 49 4.27 -3.81 -2.27
N VAL A 50 4.91 -3.44 -3.39
CA VAL A 50 6.30 -3.86 -3.70
C VAL A 50 7.30 -2.82 -3.16
N MET A 51 7.04 -1.54 -3.44
CA MET A 51 7.89 -0.41 -3.06
C MET A 51 7.20 0.43 -2.00
N ARG A 52 7.97 0.90 -1.01
CA ARG A 52 7.44 1.86 -0.02
C ARG A 52 7.15 3.18 -0.71
N SER A 53 6.12 3.87 -0.24
CA SER A 53 5.83 5.23 -0.68
C SER A 53 7.02 6.14 -0.38
N PRO A 54 7.45 6.97 -1.35
CA PRO A 54 8.46 7.99 -1.10
C PRO A 54 7.94 9.05 -0.13
N SER A 55 8.84 9.89 0.41
CA SER A 55 8.42 11.10 1.11
C SER A 55 7.74 12.02 0.11
N TYR A 56 6.44 12.30 0.29
CA TYR A 56 5.69 13.22 -0.56
C TYR A 56 5.89 14.69 -0.19
N CYS A 57 6.67 14.97 0.88
CA CYS A 57 6.82 16.32 1.39
C CYS A 57 7.74 17.20 0.57
N GLU A 58 8.68 16.61 -0.13
CA GLU A 58 9.59 17.34 -1.00
C GLU A 58 9.07 17.30 -2.43
N ARG A 59 9.31 18.35 -3.21
CA ARG A 59 8.99 18.33 -4.64
C ARG A 59 9.96 17.37 -5.31
N ASN A 60 9.45 16.35 -5.99
CA ASN A 60 10.29 15.50 -6.83
C ASN A 60 9.71 15.45 -8.23
N ASP A 61 10.30 16.25 -9.13
CA ASP A 61 9.88 16.32 -10.52
C ASP A 61 10.17 15.01 -11.28
N ALA A 62 11.10 14.17 -10.81
CA ALA A 62 11.39 12.86 -11.40
C ALA A 62 10.33 11.80 -11.05
N ALA A 63 9.64 11.96 -9.92
CA ALA A 63 8.59 11.05 -9.47
C ALA A 63 7.17 11.65 -9.65
N ALA A 64 7.08 12.79 -10.35
CA ALA A 64 5.85 13.48 -10.71
C ALA A 64 4.93 13.83 -9.52
N PHE A 65 5.49 14.11 -8.33
CA PHE A 65 4.71 14.60 -7.19
C PHE A 65 5.16 15.99 -6.75
N THR A 66 4.19 16.88 -6.59
CA THR A 66 4.36 18.30 -6.29
C THR A 66 4.00 18.57 -4.82
N THR A 67 4.90 18.20 -3.89
CA THR A 67 4.92 18.61 -2.47
C THR A 67 3.72 18.22 -1.57
N CYS A 68 3.95 18.17 -0.25
CA CYS A 68 3.04 17.61 0.77
C CYS A 68 1.63 18.24 0.85
N ARG A 69 1.38 19.41 0.23
CA ARG A 69 0.08 20.09 0.36
C ARG A 69 -1.09 19.40 -0.35
N ALA A 70 -0.84 18.44 -1.25
CA ALA A 70 -1.90 17.88 -2.10
C ALA A 70 -2.21 16.39 -1.88
N PHE A 71 -1.43 15.65 -1.08
CA PHE A 71 -1.49 14.17 -1.08
C PHE A 71 -1.44 13.53 0.31
N ASP A 72 -1.90 14.25 1.34
CA ASP A 72 -1.99 13.65 2.66
C ASP A 72 -3.25 12.79 2.79
N ILE A 73 -3.17 11.54 2.32
CA ILE A 73 -4.20 10.51 2.56
C ILE A 73 -4.20 10.09 4.05
N ARG A 74 -3.32 10.65 4.90
CA ARG A 74 -3.30 10.39 6.35
C ARG A 74 -3.90 11.53 7.19
N SER A 75 -4.37 12.61 6.57
CA SER A 75 -5.06 13.68 7.31
C SER A 75 -6.51 13.27 7.60
N ASN A 76 -6.79 12.98 8.86
CA ASN A 76 -8.09 13.16 9.50
C ASN A 76 -7.87 14.10 10.69
#